data_AF-A0A0Q4YHB1-F1
#
_entry.id   AF-A0A0Q4YHB1-F1
#
_cell.length_a   1.000
_cell.length_b   1.000
_cell.length_c   1.000
_cell.angle_alpha   90.00
_cell.angle_beta   90.00
_cell.angle_gamma   90.00
#
_symmetry.space_group_name_H-M   'P 1'
#
loop_
_entity.id
_entity.type
_entity.pdbx_description
1 polymer ?
#
loop_
_entity_poly.entity_id
_entity_poly.type
_entity_poly.pdbx_seq_one_letter_code
_entity_poly.pdbx_strand_id
1 'polypeptide(L)' 'MNEAIAGWKEAAKRADAVRARVDGLARAGVPVSRALLVELVQLEAAVVARLEAVQAARVAAGPMQ' A
#
# COMPACT_ATOMS: atom_id res chain seq x y z
N MET A 1 13.06 -9.22 9.41
CA MET A 1 12.91 -7.77 9.18
C MET A 1 12.99 -7.39 7.70
N ASN A 2 14.03 -7.81 6.95
CA ASN A 2 14.19 -7.44 5.53
C ASN A 2 13.03 -7.88 4.62
N GLU A 3 12.50 -9.09 4.81
CA GLU A 3 11.35 -9.59 4.02
C GLU A 3 10.05 -8.83 4.31
N ALA A 4 9.79 -8.46 5.57
CA ALA A 4 8.62 -7.66 5.94
C ALA A 4 8.66 -6.26 5.30
N ILE A 5 9.84 -5.62 5.30
CA ILE A 5 10.05 -4.32 4.66
C ILE A 5 9.87 -4.43 3.15
N ALA A 6 10.43 -5.46 2.51
CA ALA A 6 10.24 -5.70 1.07
C ALA A 6 8.76 -5.91 0.73
N GLY A 7 8.06 -6.72 1.53
CA GLY A 7 6.62 -6.97 1.36
C GLY A 7 5.74 -5.75 1.56
N TRP A 8 6.13 -4.80 2.42
CA TRP A 8 5.47 -3.50 2.56
C TRP A 8 5.74 -2.60 1.35
N LYS A 9 7.00 -2.51 0.88
CA LYS A 9 7.36 -1.69 -0.29
C LYS A 9 6.62 -2.12 -1.55
N GLU A 10 6.52 -3.43 -1.79
CA GLU A 10 5.78 -3.95 -2.96
C GLU A 10 4.28 -3.66 -2.86
N ALA A 11 3.69 -3.74 -1.65
CA ALA A 11 2.29 -3.36 -1.45
C ALA A 11 2.08 -1.86 -1.74
N ALA A 12 2.98 -1.00 -1.25
CA ALA A 12 2.91 0.45 -1.47
C ALA A 12 3.03 0.80 -2.96
N LYS A 13 4.00 0.20 -3.65
CA LYS A 13 4.19 0.39 -5.11
C LYS A 13 2.94 0.03 -5.91
N ARG A 14 2.25 -1.06 -5.54
CA ARG A 14 1.00 -1.46 -6.20
C ARG A 14 -0.14 -0.47 -5.94
N ALA A 15 -0.31 -0.02 -4.69
CA ALA A 15 -1.30 0.99 -4.34
C ALA A 15 -1.05 2.31 -5.08
N ASP A 16 0.21 2.75 -5.15
CA ASP A 16 0.60 3.98 -5.85
C ASP A 16 0.33 3.91 -7.36
N ALA A 17 0.58 2.76 -7.99
CA ALA A 17 0.27 2.57 -9.41
C ALA A 17 -1.23 2.71 -9.70
N VAL A 18 -2.08 2.16 -8.83
CA VAL A 18 -3.55 2.29 -8.95
C VAL A 18 -4.00 3.72 -8.64
N ARG A 19 -3.44 4.37 -7.63
CA ARG A 19 -3.72 5.77 -7.30
C ARG A 19 -3.35 6.70 -8.46
N ALA A 20 -2.18 6.53 -9.06
CA ALA A 20 -1.75 7.30 -10.24
C ALA A 20 -2.71 7.12 -11.43
N ARG A 21 -3.25 5.91 -11.61
CA ARG A 21 -4.28 5.64 -12.62
C ARG A 21 -5.59 6.37 -12.31
N VAL A 22 -6.06 6.35 -11.06
CA VAL A 22 -7.25 7.09 -10.61
C VAL A 22 -7.07 8.60 -10.84
N ASP A 23 -5.93 9.15 -10.44
CA ASP A 23 -5.62 10.57 -10.62
C ASP A 23 -5.55 10.95 -12.11
N GLY A 24 -4.97 10.09 -12.94
CA GLY A 24 -4.92 10.28 -14.39
C GLY A 24 -6.31 10.36 -15.03
N LEU A 25 -7.22 9.47 -14.62
CA LEU A 25 -8.61 9.47 -15.08
C LEU A 25 -9.35 10.73 -14.61
N ALA A 26 -9.20 11.10 -13.34
CA ALA A 26 -9.82 12.29 -12.77
C ALA A 26 -9.37 13.57 -13.50
N ARG A 27 -8.07 13.71 -13.76
CA ARG A 27 -7.51 14.86 -14.52
C ARG A 27 -8.02 14.92 -15.96
N ALA A 28 -8.26 13.76 -16.57
CA ALA A 28 -8.83 13.67 -17.92
C ALA A 28 -10.36 13.87 -17.97
N GLY A 29 -11.03 14.05 -16.82
CA GLY A 29 -12.49 14.13 -16.74
C GLY A 29 -13.18 12.79 -17.05
N VAL A 30 -12.44 11.68 -17.02
CA VAL A 30 -12.96 10.34 -17.28
C VAL A 30 -13.55 9.77 -15.99
N PRO A 31 -14.80 9.25 -16.00
CA PRO A 31 -15.38 8.63 -14.83
C PRO A 31 -14.52 7.49 -14.29
N VAL A 32 -14.21 7.56 -12.99
CA VAL A 32 -13.50 6.48 -12.28
C VAL A 32 -14.51 5.38 -11.94
N SER A 33 -14.22 4.15 -12.34
CA SER A 33 -15.13 3.03 -12.08
C SER A 33 -15.14 2.64 -10.61
N ARG A 34 -16.30 2.20 -10.11
CA ARG A 34 -16.43 1.66 -8.74
C ARG A 34 -15.44 0.51 -8.48
N ALA A 35 -15.23 -0.36 -9.46
CA ALA A 35 -14.29 -1.48 -9.34
C ALA A 35 -12.86 -1.00 -9.07
N LEU A 36 -12.41 0.05 -9.75
CA LEU A 36 -11.07 0.62 -9.55
C LEU A 36 -10.93 1.29 -8.17
N LEU A 37 -11.98 1.96 -7.69
CA LEU A 37 -11.99 2.52 -6.34
C LEU A 37 -11.94 1.44 -5.26
N VAL A 38 -12.69 0.34 -5.44
CA VAL A 38 -12.66 -0.81 -4.53
C VAL A 38 -11.27 -1.47 -4.53
N GLU A 39 -10.65 -1.63 -5.70
CA GLU A 39 -9.29 -2.14 -5.81
C GLU A 39 -8.29 -1.26 -5.04
N LEU A 40 -8.36 0.07 -5.20
CA LEU A 40 -7.50 1.00 -4.49
C LEU A 40 -7.65 0.86 -2.96
N VAL A 41 -8.89 0.83 -2.45
CA VAL A 41 -9.15 0.68 -1.02
C VAL A 41 -8.57 -0.63 -0.47
N GLN A 42 -8.71 -1.73 -1.21
CA GLN A 42 -8.16 -3.03 -0.80
C GLN A 42 -6.62 -3.01 -0.78
N LEU A 43 -5.99 -2.34 -1.76
CA LEU A 43 -4.54 -2.19 -1.79
C LEU A 43 -4.03 -1.31 -0.65
N GLU A 44 -4.70 -0.20 -0.36
CA GLU A 44 -4.35 0.67 0.77
C GLU A 44 -4.47 -0.05 2.12
N ALA A 45 -5.53 -0.85 2.31
CA ALA A 45 -5.68 -1.70 3.49
C ALA A 45 -4.53 -2.73 3.61
N ALA A 46 -4.11 -3.33 2.49
CA ALA A 46 -2.98 -4.25 2.47
C ALA A 46 -1.65 -3.56 2.82
N VAL A 47 -1.45 -2.30 2.39
CA VAL A 47 -0.26 -1.50 2.76
C VAL A 47 -0.21 -1.29 4.27
N VAL A 48 -1.34 -0.90 4.88
CA VAL A 48 -1.43 -0.68 6.33
C VAL A 48 -1.13 -1.97 7.10
N ALA A 49 -1.77 -3.10 6.72
CA ALA A 49 -1.52 -4.39 7.36
C ALA A 49 -0.05 -4.84 7.27
N ARG A 50 0.62 -4.57 6.13
CA ARG A 50 2.06 -4.87 5.98
C ARG A 50 2.94 -3.93 6.81
N LEU A 51 2.56 -2.67 6.95
CA LEU A 51 3.27 -1.72 7.82
C LEU A 51 3.19 -2.15 9.29
N GLU A 52 2.02 -2.58 9.74
CA GLU A 52 1.81 -3.13 11.09
C GLU A 52 2.70 -4.37 11.32
N ALA A 53 2.81 -5.26 10.34
CA ALA A 53 3.71 -6.41 10.42
C ALA A 53 5.19 -6.00 10.50
N VAL A 54 5.61 -4.95 9.77
CA VAL A 54 6.96 -4.38 9.91
C VAL A 54 7.17 -3.84 11.33
N GLN A 55 6.21 -3.10 11.88
CA GLN A 55 6.31 -2.55 13.23
C GLN A 55 6.38 -3.65 14.29
N ALA A 56 5.53 -4.67 14.20
CA ALA A 56 5.56 -5.84 15.08
C ALA A 56 6.92 -6.55 15.03
N ALA A 57 7.49 -6.73 13.83
CA ALA A 57 8.81 -7.33 13.66
C ALA A 57 9.93 -6.48 14.28
N ARG A 58 9.82 -5.14 14.25
CA ARG A 58 10.79 -4.24 14.91
C ARG A 58 10.68 -4.31 16.43
N VAL A 59 9.46 -4.34 16.98
CA VAL A 59 9.24 -4.48 18.42
C VAL A 59 9.80 -5.82 18.92
N ALA A 60 9.55 -6.92 18.19
CA ALA A 60 10.05 -8.24 18.54
C ALA A 60 11.59 -8.35 18.50
N ALA A 61 12.27 -7.53 17.68
CA ALA A 61 13.72 -7.52 17.59
C ALA A 61 14.40 -6.80 18.77
N GLY A 62 13.65 -6.08 19.62
CA GLY A 62 14.17 -5.31 20.75
C GLY A 62 14.97 -4.06 20.33
N PRO A 63 15.24 -3.12 21.25
CA PRO A 63 16.17 -2.04 20.97
C PRO A 63 17.57 -2.64 20.75
N MET A 64 18.19 -2.34 19.60
CA MET A 64 19.64 -2.47 19.48
C MET A 64 20.25 -1.48 20.47
N GLN A 65 20.78 -1.98 21.59
CA GLN A 65 21.77 -1.26 22.38
C GLN A 65 23.05 -1.12 21.56
#